data_AF-A0A954WJC4-F1
#
_entry.id   AF-A0A954WJC4-F1
#
_cell.length_a   1.000
_cell.length_b   1.000
_cell.length_c   1.000
_cell.angle_alpha   90.00
_cell.angle_beta   90.00
_cell.angle_gamma   90.00
#
_symmetry.space_group_name_H-M   'P 1'
#
loop_
_entity.id
_entity.type
_entity.pdbx_description
1 polymer ?
#
loop_
_entity_poly.entity_id
_entity_poly.type
_entity_poly.pdbx_seq_one_letter_code
_entity_poly.pdbx_strand_id
1 'polypeptide(L)'
;MSIAALAMGETRGDERRPAKMGLGFSLYGMKSLSIDDGLKTCREIGYDCVELPIQADWPWDSRALSRDETKRIGGLLERTGLRLSSLMENLHVVVDDARHQDNLERLKLAAELAHALSPKRPAVIETILGGKPAQWEDVRRQMADRLKDWARVAEEGNAVIAIKPHVGGAMHRPEHALWLLEQVD
;
A
#
# COMPACT_ATOMS: atom_id res chain seq x y z
N MET A 1 -8.18 6.28 63.80
CA MET A 1 -8.79 5.59 62.64
C MET A 1 -9.15 6.65 61.62
N SER A 2 -8.53 6.61 60.45
CA SER A 2 -8.59 7.64 59.42
C SER A 2 -9.68 7.31 58.40
N ILE A 3 -10.53 8.28 58.05
CA ILE A 3 -11.55 8.15 57.00
C ILE A 3 -10.88 8.56 55.68
N ALA A 4 -10.66 7.60 54.78
CA ALA A 4 -10.15 7.86 53.44
C ALA A 4 -11.31 8.31 52.53
N ALA A 5 -11.20 9.51 51.95
CA ALA A 5 -12.09 9.99 50.90
C ALA A 5 -11.65 9.40 49.55
N LEU A 6 -12.54 8.67 48.88
CA LEU A 6 -12.36 8.29 47.47
C LEU A 6 -12.76 9.49 46.60
N ALA A 7 -11.78 10.09 45.92
CA ALA A 7 -12.03 11.02 44.82
C ALA A 7 -12.37 10.20 43.56
N MET A 8 -13.61 10.26 43.12
CA MET A 8 -14.01 9.77 41.80
C MET A 8 -13.54 10.78 40.74
N GLY A 9 -12.46 10.45 40.04
CA GLY A 9 -12.05 11.18 38.85
C GLY A 9 -12.95 10.84 37.69
N GLU A 10 -13.70 11.82 37.18
CA GLU A 10 -14.43 11.70 35.92
C GLU A 10 -13.44 11.55 34.76
N THR A 11 -13.41 10.37 34.14
CA THR A 11 -12.77 10.17 32.84
C THR A 11 -13.60 10.89 31.79
N ARG A 12 -13.18 12.10 31.38
CA ARG A 12 -13.66 12.73 30.15
C ARG A 12 -13.25 11.85 28.97
N GLY A 13 -14.21 11.19 28.34
CA GLY A 13 -14.02 10.56 27.05
C GLY A 13 -13.63 11.61 26.03
N ASP A 14 -12.46 11.44 25.41
CA ASP A 14 -12.04 12.20 24.25
C ASP A 14 -12.94 11.80 23.07
N GLU A 15 -14.02 12.56 22.83
CA GLU A 15 -14.83 12.44 21.62
C GLU A 15 -13.98 12.86 20.42
N ARG A 16 -13.15 11.94 19.92
CA ARG A 16 -12.48 12.09 18.62
C ARG A 16 -13.56 12.28 17.58
N ARG A 17 -13.66 13.49 17.03
CA ARG A 17 -14.45 13.76 15.83
C ARG A 17 -14.13 12.69 14.78
N PRO A 18 -15.14 12.09 14.13
CA PRO A 18 -14.89 11.06 13.12
C PRO A 18 -13.97 11.65 12.05
N ALA A 19 -12.89 10.93 11.76
CA ALA A 19 -11.96 11.35 10.72
C ALA A 19 -12.74 11.52 9.40
N LYS A 20 -12.59 12.67 8.75
CA LYS A 20 -13.21 12.92 7.45
C LYS A 20 -12.70 11.86 6.46
N MET A 21 -13.61 11.05 5.91
CA MET A 21 -13.28 10.09 4.85
C MET A 21 -12.88 10.87 3.60
N GLY A 22 -11.68 10.60 3.08
CA GLY A 22 -11.16 11.26 1.88
C GLY A 22 -11.46 10.48 0.61
N LEU A 23 -11.61 11.18 -0.51
CA LEU A 23 -11.74 10.60 -1.85
C LEU A 23 -10.38 10.58 -2.55
N GLY A 24 -10.02 9.41 -3.09
CA GLY A 24 -8.74 9.21 -3.78
C GLY A 24 -8.88 8.92 -5.26
N PHE A 25 -7.82 9.19 -6.03
CA PHE A 25 -7.72 8.81 -7.44
C PHE A 25 -6.42 8.04 -7.71
N SER A 26 -6.49 6.97 -8.52
CA SER A 26 -5.31 6.23 -8.94
C SER A 26 -4.72 6.82 -10.21
N LEU A 27 -3.45 7.23 -10.15
CA LEU A 27 -2.72 7.74 -11.32
C LEU A 27 -2.46 6.64 -12.37
N TYR A 28 -2.87 5.39 -12.12
CA TYR A 28 -2.89 4.34 -13.13
C TYR A 28 -3.66 4.75 -14.38
N GLY A 29 -4.80 5.44 -14.20
CA GLY A 29 -5.62 5.97 -15.30
C GLY A 29 -5.02 7.18 -16.03
N MET A 30 -3.84 7.65 -15.61
CA MET A 30 -3.18 8.86 -16.11
C MET A 30 -1.77 8.58 -16.65
N LYS A 31 -1.50 7.35 -17.13
CA LYS A 31 -0.16 6.92 -17.59
C LYS A 31 0.49 7.85 -18.63
N SER A 32 -0.30 8.53 -19.47
CA SER A 32 0.20 9.44 -20.51
C SER A 32 0.50 10.87 -20.01
N LEU A 33 0.14 11.21 -18.77
CA LEU A 33 0.41 12.53 -18.20
C LEU A 33 1.74 12.55 -17.46
N SER A 34 2.33 13.74 -17.35
CA SER A 34 3.41 13.98 -16.39
C SER A 34 2.88 13.84 -14.95
N ILE A 35 3.75 13.58 -13.98
CA ILE A 35 3.35 13.53 -12.57
C ILE A 35 2.84 14.90 -12.09
N ASP A 36 3.44 15.99 -12.57
CA ASP A 36 3.04 17.36 -12.25
C ASP A 36 1.60 17.63 -12.72
N ASP A 37 1.28 17.27 -13.97
CA ASP A 37 -0.06 17.44 -14.53
C ASP A 37 -1.07 16.54 -13.83
N GLY A 38 -0.74 15.26 -13.61
CA GLY A 38 -1.62 14.32 -12.92
C GLY A 38 -1.99 14.78 -11.51
N LEU A 39 -1.00 15.19 -10.71
CA LEU A 39 -1.23 15.69 -9.35
C LEU A 39 -1.98 17.02 -9.35
N LYS A 40 -1.63 17.95 -10.25
CA LYS A 40 -2.34 19.23 -10.39
C LYS A 40 -3.80 19.00 -10.74
N THR A 41 -4.08 18.17 -11.75
CA THR A 41 -5.45 17.82 -12.16
C THR A 41 -6.23 17.17 -11.02
N CYS A 42 -5.64 16.23 -10.27
CA CYS A 42 -6.32 15.62 -9.12
C CYS A 42 -6.70 16.66 -8.06
N ARG A 43 -5.80 17.62 -7.79
CA ARG A 43 -6.04 18.69 -6.83
C ARG A 43 -7.13 19.67 -7.29
N GLU A 44 -7.15 20.01 -8.58
CA GLU A 44 -8.16 20.89 -9.18
C GLU A 44 -9.56 20.25 -9.20
N ILE A 45 -9.64 18.95 -9.45
CA ILE A 45 -10.91 18.19 -9.37
C ILE A 45 -11.44 18.12 -7.93
N GLY A 46 -10.55 18.12 -6.94
CA GLY A 46 -10.89 18.12 -5.52
C GLY A 46 -10.71 16.78 -4.82
N TYR A 47 -9.84 15.90 -5.34
CA TYR A 47 -9.42 14.70 -4.61
C TYR A 47 -8.59 15.07 -3.37
N ASP A 48 -8.70 14.24 -2.33
CA ASP A 48 -7.95 14.38 -1.07
C ASP A 48 -6.63 13.60 -1.10
N CYS A 49 -6.57 12.53 -1.90
CA CYS A 49 -5.40 11.66 -1.98
C CYS A 49 -5.21 11.02 -3.35
N VAL A 50 -4.02 10.45 -3.56
CA VAL A 50 -3.67 9.72 -4.78
C VAL A 50 -3.00 8.39 -4.48
N GLU A 51 -3.18 7.45 -5.40
CA GLU A 51 -2.35 6.24 -5.52
C GLU A 51 -1.36 6.42 -6.66
N LEU A 52 -0.10 6.04 -6.41
CA LEU A 52 0.98 6.13 -7.39
C LEU A 52 1.38 4.72 -7.87
N PRO A 53 1.19 4.38 -9.16
CA PRO A 53 1.71 3.14 -9.71
C PRO A 53 3.22 3.19 -9.88
N ILE A 54 3.90 2.23 -9.27
CA ILE A 54 5.37 2.10 -9.22
C ILE A 54 5.86 0.78 -9.83
N GLN A 55 4.96 0.05 -10.51
CA GLN A 55 5.28 -1.19 -11.21
C GLN A 55 6.23 -0.96 -12.40
N ALA A 56 6.78 -2.06 -12.93
CA ALA A 56 7.58 -2.03 -14.16
C ALA A 56 6.85 -1.34 -15.32
N ASP A 57 7.60 -0.66 -16.20
CA ASP A 57 7.09 0.09 -17.37
C ASP A 57 6.17 1.26 -17.05
N TRP A 58 6.12 1.70 -15.79
CA TRP A 58 5.51 2.98 -15.41
C TRP A 58 6.57 4.08 -15.33
N PRO A 59 6.19 5.35 -15.59
CA PRO A 59 7.12 6.49 -15.48
C PRO A 59 7.76 6.65 -14.09
N TRP A 60 7.19 6.01 -13.07
CA TRP A 60 7.58 6.14 -11.65
C TRP A 60 7.94 4.78 -11.04
N ASP A 61 8.47 3.86 -11.86
CA ASP A 61 8.94 2.55 -11.40
C ASP A 61 9.89 2.70 -10.21
N SER A 62 9.64 1.95 -9.14
CA SER A 62 10.44 1.96 -7.90
C SER A 62 11.91 1.62 -8.13
N ARG A 63 12.23 0.88 -9.21
CA ARG A 63 13.61 0.58 -9.62
C ARG A 63 14.31 1.69 -10.40
N ALA A 64 13.56 2.56 -11.06
CA ALA A 64 14.11 3.56 -11.96
C ALA A 64 14.18 4.97 -11.34
N LEU A 65 13.35 5.23 -10.33
CA LEU A 65 13.28 6.54 -9.68
C LEU A 65 14.60 6.89 -8.96
N SER A 66 15.17 8.03 -9.34
CA SER A 66 16.33 8.58 -8.64
C SER A 66 15.93 9.22 -7.30
N ARG A 67 16.89 9.42 -6.41
CA ARG A 67 16.67 10.12 -5.13
C ARG A 67 16.16 11.56 -5.34
N ASP A 68 16.68 12.25 -6.35
CA ASP A 68 16.29 13.62 -6.66
C ASP A 68 14.85 13.68 -7.17
N GLU A 69 14.48 12.73 -8.04
CA GLU A 69 13.11 12.66 -8.57
C GLU A 69 12.12 12.27 -7.48
N THR A 70 12.45 11.31 -6.62
CA THR A 70 11.66 10.96 -5.43
C THR A 70 11.45 12.17 -4.52
N LYS A 71 12.50 12.96 -4.24
CA LYS A 71 12.38 14.19 -3.46
C LYS A 71 11.50 15.23 -4.15
N ARG A 72 11.60 15.35 -5.48
CA ARG A 72 10.77 16.25 -6.29
C ARG A 72 9.29 15.89 -6.21
N ILE A 73 8.97 14.60 -6.36
CA ILE A 73 7.60 14.06 -6.25
C ILE A 73 7.06 14.27 -4.83
N GLY A 74 7.84 13.98 -3.79
CA GLY A 74 7.46 14.27 -2.40
C GLY A 74 7.08 15.74 -2.20
N GLY A 75 7.89 16.66 -2.73
CA GLY A 75 7.58 18.10 -2.68
C GLY A 75 6.33 18.50 -3.48
N LEU A 76 6.01 17.81 -4.58
CA LEU A 76 4.77 18.04 -5.33
C LEU A 76 3.54 17.61 -4.53
N LEU A 77 3.59 16.46 -3.88
CA LEU A 77 2.52 15.97 -3.00
C LEU A 77 2.26 16.97 -1.87
N GLU A 78 3.31 17.48 -1.24
CA GLU A 78 3.20 18.52 -0.20
C GLU A 78 2.59 19.82 -0.72
N ARG A 79 3.06 20.33 -1.87
CA ARG A 79 2.55 21.60 -2.45
C ARG A 79 1.10 21.51 -2.90
N THR A 80 0.70 20.38 -3.47
CA THR A 80 -0.70 20.16 -3.87
C THR A 80 -1.60 19.91 -2.67
N GLY A 81 -1.04 19.46 -1.53
CA GLY A 81 -1.80 19.04 -0.37
C GLY A 81 -2.47 17.67 -0.56
N LEU A 82 -2.11 16.95 -1.64
CA LEU A 82 -2.59 15.60 -1.88
C LEU A 82 -1.84 14.64 -0.98
N ARG A 83 -2.58 13.84 -0.21
CA ARG A 83 -2.00 12.73 0.53
C ARG A 83 -1.64 11.59 -0.42
N LEU A 84 -0.45 11.01 -0.27
CA LEU A 84 -0.15 9.73 -0.89
C LEU A 84 -0.82 8.62 -0.07
N SER A 85 -1.83 7.94 -0.62
CA SER A 85 -2.54 6.87 0.09
C SER A 85 -1.89 5.52 -0.11
N SER A 86 -1.47 5.22 -1.33
CA SER A 86 -0.92 3.92 -1.70
C SER A 86 0.12 4.03 -2.82
N LEU A 87 1.01 3.05 -2.86
CA LEU A 87 1.85 2.73 -4.00
C LEU A 87 1.31 1.46 -4.64
N MET A 88 1.01 1.48 -5.94
CA MET A 88 0.53 0.30 -6.65
C MET A 88 1.66 -0.45 -7.33
N GLU A 89 1.81 -1.69 -6.93
CA GLU A 89 2.60 -2.72 -7.60
C GLU A 89 1.67 -3.72 -8.32
N ASN A 90 2.28 -4.60 -9.12
CA ASN A 90 1.55 -5.65 -9.84
C ASN A 90 2.34 -6.96 -9.82
N LEU A 91 2.59 -7.46 -8.62
CA LEU A 91 3.44 -8.62 -8.36
C LEU A 91 2.60 -9.90 -8.31
N HIS A 92 3.18 -11.00 -8.78
CA HIS A 92 2.53 -12.31 -8.76
C HIS A 92 3.32 -13.27 -7.85
N VAL A 93 2.62 -14.06 -7.03
CA VAL A 93 3.25 -15.08 -6.16
C VAL A 93 3.23 -16.48 -6.77
N VAL A 94 2.40 -16.70 -7.80
CA VAL A 94 2.38 -17.95 -8.60
C VAL A 94 3.42 -17.84 -9.71
N VAL A 95 4.68 -17.88 -9.31
CA VAL A 95 5.86 -17.72 -10.17
C VAL A 95 6.97 -18.67 -9.73
N ASP A 96 8.04 -18.76 -10.53
CA ASP A 96 9.25 -19.50 -10.15
C ASP A 96 10.03 -18.79 -9.01
N ASP A 97 11.01 -19.49 -8.43
CA ASP A 97 11.82 -18.96 -7.33
C ASP A 97 12.58 -17.68 -7.68
N ALA A 98 13.12 -17.60 -8.90
CA ALA A 98 13.90 -16.43 -9.32
C ALA A 98 13.02 -15.18 -9.39
N ARG A 99 11.80 -15.32 -9.91
CA ARG A 99 10.81 -14.24 -9.94
C ARG A 99 10.25 -13.91 -8.57
N HIS A 100 10.10 -14.88 -7.68
CA HIS A 100 9.76 -14.57 -6.29
C HIS A 100 10.83 -13.72 -5.60
N GLN A 101 12.12 -14.08 -5.76
CA GLN A 101 13.21 -13.27 -5.22
C GLN A 101 13.24 -11.85 -5.82
N ASP A 102 12.99 -11.73 -7.12
CA ASP A 102 12.84 -10.44 -7.79
C ASP A 102 11.70 -9.59 -7.20
N ASN A 103 10.55 -10.22 -6.90
CA ASN A 103 9.43 -9.55 -6.23
C ASN A 103 9.79 -9.06 -4.82
N LEU A 104 10.53 -9.85 -4.04
CA LEU A 104 10.97 -9.44 -2.70
C LEU A 104 11.85 -8.18 -2.78
N GLU A 105 12.74 -8.10 -3.77
CA GLU A 105 13.54 -6.89 -4.00
C GLU A 105 12.69 -5.69 -4.41
N ARG A 106 11.69 -5.88 -5.29
CA ARG A 106 10.75 -4.81 -5.64
C ARG A 106 9.98 -4.30 -4.41
N LEU A 107 9.55 -5.19 -3.52
CA LEU A 107 8.84 -4.80 -2.30
C LEU A 107 9.72 -3.99 -1.33
N LYS A 108 11.02 -4.32 -1.23
CA LYS A 108 11.97 -3.52 -0.45
C LYS A 108 12.10 -2.10 -1.01
N LEU A 109 12.29 -1.96 -2.32
CA LEU A 109 12.36 -0.67 -2.99
C LEU A 109 11.05 0.12 -2.84
N ALA A 110 9.90 -0.56 -2.94
CA ALA A 110 8.59 0.05 -2.71
C ALA A 110 8.44 0.57 -1.26
N ALA A 111 8.93 -0.18 -0.27
CA ALA A 111 8.93 0.25 1.13
C ALA A 111 9.79 1.49 1.34
N GLU A 112 11.02 1.49 0.81
CA GLU A 112 11.91 2.66 0.86
C GLU A 112 11.24 3.89 0.21
N LEU A 113 10.63 3.71 -0.96
CA LEU A 113 9.93 4.77 -1.68
C LEU A 113 8.70 5.29 -0.91
N ALA A 114 7.95 4.41 -0.24
CA ALA A 114 6.80 4.79 0.58
C ALA A 114 7.19 5.73 1.72
N HIS A 115 8.30 5.44 2.41
CA HIS A 115 8.86 6.30 3.45
C HIS A 115 9.42 7.60 2.87
N ALA A 116 10.11 7.52 1.73
CA ALA A 116 10.73 8.69 1.11
C ALA A 116 9.69 9.72 0.62
N LEU A 117 8.57 9.25 0.06
CA LEU A 117 7.50 10.11 -0.45
C LEU A 117 6.53 10.58 0.63
N SER A 118 6.37 9.84 1.73
CA SER A 118 5.45 10.20 2.81
C SER A 118 5.99 9.86 4.21
N PRO A 119 7.04 10.56 4.67
CA PRO A 119 7.79 10.14 5.87
C PRO A 119 6.98 10.16 7.17
N LYS A 120 5.93 10.99 7.26
CA LYS A 120 5.07 11.08 8.45
C LYS A 120 4.01 9.98 8.51
N ARG A 121 3.63 9.44 7.36
CA ARG A 121 2.61 8.40 7.21
C ARG A 121 2.89 7.66 5.90
N PRO A 122 3.83 6.71 5.92
CA PRO A 122 4.24 5.98 4.73
C PRO A 122 3.04 5.39 3.99
N ALA A 123 3.10 5.43 2.67
CA ALA A 123 2.03 4.91 1.83
C ALA A 123 1.93 3.38 1.95
N VAL A 124 0.71 2.85 1.88
CA VAL A 124 0.51 1.40 1.82
C VAL A 124 0.94 0.89 0.45
N ILE A 125 1.71 -0.19 0.39
CA ILE A 125 2.03 -0.85 -0.87
C ILE A 125 0.87 -1.79 -1.17
N GLU A 126 0.23 -1.65 -2.31
CA GLU A 126 -0.87 -2.52 -2.72
C GLU A 126 -0.52 -3.29 -3.98
N THR A 127 -0.96 -4.55 -4.05
CA THR A 127 -0.71 -5.41 -5.22
C THR A 127 -1.75 -6.53 -5.34
N ILE A 128 -1.81 -7.17 -6.51
CA ILE A 128 -2.47 -8.46 -6.72
C ILE A 128 -1.53 -9.64 -6.39
N LEU A 129 -1.99 -10.88 -6.65
CA LEU A 129 -1.23 -12.12 -6.44
C LEU A 129 -1.05 -12.99 -7.69
N GLY A 130 -1.70 -12.65 -8.81
CA GLY A 130 -1.68 -13.43 -10.04
C GLY A 130 -2.52 -14.72 -10.00
N GLY A 131 -2.17 -15.69 -10.86
CA GLY A 131 -2.94 -16.92 -11.08
C GLY A 131 -4.27 -16.67 -11.81
N LYS A 132 -5.18 -17.65 -11.77
CA LYS A 132 -6.54 -17.58 -12.33
C LYS A 132 -7.57 -18.10 -11.33
N PRO A 133 -8.84 -17.66 -11.40
CA PRO A 133 -9.87 -18.07 -10.44
C PRO A 133 -9.99 -19.58 -10.25
N ALA A 134 -9.91 -20.35 -11.34
CA ALA A 134 -10.01 -21.81 -11.32
C ALA A 134 -8.83 -22.52 -10.64
N GLN A 135 -7.70 -21.83 -10.44
CA GLN A 135 -6.48 -22.39 -9.87
C GLN A 135 -6.40 -22.22 -8.35
N TRP A 136 -7.40 -21.58 -7.71
CA TRP A 136 -7.34 -21.23 -6.29
C TRP A 136 -6.94 -22.39 -5.39
N GLU A 137 -7.62 -23.53 -5.50
CA GLU A 137 -7.34 -24.70 -4.67
C GLU A 137 -5.92 -25.26 -4.89
N ASP A 138 -5.42 -25.18 -6.11
CA ASP A 138 -4.09 -25.68 -6.48
C ASP A 138 -2.97 -24.79 -5.91
N VAL A 139 -3.17 -23.46 -5.90
CA VAL A 139 -2.11 -22.49 -5.60
C VAL A 139 -2.21 -21.85 -4.22
N ARG A 140 -3.34 -21.95 -3.50
CA ARG A 140 -3.55 -21.22 -2.23
C ARG A 140 -2.46 -21.48 -1.19
N ARG A 141 -1.95 -22.71 -1.09
CA ARG A 141 -0.87 -23.05 -0.14
C ARG A 141 0.45 -22.40 -0.54
N GLN A 142 0.82 -22.47 -1.82
CA GLN A 142 2.00 -21.76 -2.34
C GLN A 142 1.87 -20.24 -2.10
N MET A 143 0.68 -19.66 -2.34
CA MET A 143 0.44 -18.25 -2.06
C MET A 143 0.69 -17.90 -0.59
N ALA A 144 0.14 -18.69 0.33
CA ALA A 144 0.34 -18.49 1.77
C ALA A 144 1.83 -18.54 2.15
N ASP A 145 2.57 -19.54 1.66
CA ASP A 145 4.00 -19.68 1.97
C ASP A 145 4.82 -18.50 1.44
N ARG A 146 4.56 -18.06 0.19
CA ARG A 146 5.24 -16.91 -0.42
C ARG A 146 4.88 -15.59 0.25
N LEU A 147 3.65 -15.45 0.75
CA LEU A 147 3.22 -14.26 1.47
C LEU A 147 3.89 -14.11 2.85
N LYS A 148 4.33 -15.19 3.48
CA LYS A 148 5.17 -15.10 4.70
C LYS A 148 6.50 -14.41 4.41
N ASP A 149 7.09 -14.65 3.24
CA ASP A 149 8.31 -13.93 2.85
C ASP A 149 8.02 -12.45 2.60
N TRP A 150 6.86 -12.12 2.01
CA TRP A 150 6.43 -10.74 1.81
C TRP A 150 6.17 -10.03 3.14
N ALA A 151 5.57 -10.73 4.12
CA ALA A 151 5.35 -10.22 5.47
C ALA A 151 6.68 -9.87 6.17
N ARG A 152 7.72 -10.70 6.04
CA ARG A 152 9.06 -10.39 6.56
C ARG A 152 9.64 -9.13 5.91
N VAL A 153 9.52 -8.98 4.59
CA VAL A 153 9.96 -7.75 3.90
C VAL A 153 9.19 -6.52 4.38
N ALA A 154 7.88 -6.65 4.61
CA ALA A 154 7.06 -5.57 5.15
C ALA A 154 7.50 -5.17 6.57
N GLU A 155 7.77 -6.15 7.43
CA GLU A 155 8.27 -5.94 8.79
C GLU A 155 9.64 -5.25 8.79
N GLU A 156 10.61 -5.78 8.04
CA GLU A 156 11.95 -5.19 7.90
C GLU A 156 11.91 -3.76 7.35
N GLY A 157 11.02 -3.51 6.39
CA GLY A 157 10.81 -2.21 5.75
C GLY A 157 9.92 -1.26 6.55
N ASN A 158 9.39 -1.67 7.71
CA ASN A 158 8.37 -0.94 8.46
C ASN A 158 7.25 -0.40 7.55
N ALA A 159 6.72 -1.27 6.70
CA ALA A 159 5.74 -0.96 5.67
C ALA A 159 4.52 -1.87 5.79
N VAL A 160 3.42 -1.46 5.17
CA VAL A 160 2.21 -2.28 5.06
C VAL A 160 2.05 -2.72 3.61
N ILE A 161 1.93 -4.03 3.39
CA ILE A 161 1.58 -4.61 2.10
C ILE A 161 0.12 -5.05 2.15
N ALA A 162 -0.71 -4.47 1.28
CA ALA A 162 -2.11 -4.83 1.11
C ALA A 162 -2.27 -5.70 -0.15
N ILE A 163 -2.81 -6.91 0.01
CA ILE A 163 -3.14 -7.81 -1.10
C ILE A 163 -4.59 -7.63 -1.50
N LYS A 164 -4.86 -7.39 -2.79
CA LYS A 164 -6.22 -7.13 -3.30
C LYS A 164 -6.82 -8.32 -4.04
N PRO A 165 -8.05 -8.76 -3.71
CA PRO A 165 -8.75 -9.73 -4.53
C PRO A 165 -8.92 -9.18 -5.95
N HIS A 166 -8.53 -9.95 -6.96
CA HIS A 166 -8.60 -9.51 -8.35
C HIS A 166 -9.49 -10.45 -9.16
N VAL A 167 -10.42 -9.90 -9.95
CA VAL A 167 -11.40 -10.69 -10.73
C VAL A 167 -10.77 -11.75 -11.63
N GLY A 168 -9.58 -11.46 -12.15
CA GLY A 168 -8.80 -12.38 -12.99
C GLY A 168 -7.77 -13.24 -12.23
N GLY A 169 -7.60 -13.06 -10.92
CA GLY A 169 -6.59 -13.76 -10.12
C GLY A 169 -7.11 -15.02 -9.43
N ALA A 170 -6.23 -15.81 -8.82
CA ALA A 170 -6.67 -16.96 -8.02
C ALA A 170 -7.37 -16.51 -6.72
N MET A 171 -6.79 -15.53 -6.02
CA MET A 171 -7.44 -14.80 -4.93
C MET A 171 -8.40 -13.76 -5.53
N HIS A 172 -9.61 -14.19 -5.91
CA HIS A 172 -10.62 -13.32 -6.55
C HIS A 172 -11.83 -13.01 -5.67
N ARG A 173 -11.94 -13.64 -4.50
CA ARG A 173 -13.05 -13.44 -3.56
C ARG A 173 -12.54 -12.94 -2.21
N PRO A 174 -13.35 -12.20 -1.44
CA PRO A 174 -12.99 -11.78 -0.08
C PRO A 174 -12.60 -12.95 0.83
N GLU A 175 -13.29 -14.10 0.74
CA GLU A 175 -13.02 -15.27 1.57
C GLU A 175 -11.62 -15.86 1.30
N HIS A 176 -11.11 -15.71 0.07
CA HIS A 176 -9.76 -16.15 -0.27
C HIS A 176 -8.71 -15.27 0.41
N ALA A 177 -8.95 -13.96 0.47
CA ALA A 177 -8.06 -13.04 1.17
C ALA A 177 -8.10 -13.27 2.70
N LEU A 178 -9.28 -13.49 3.27
CA LEU A 178 -9.41 -13.84 4.70
C LEU A 178 -8.63 -15.12 5.02
N TRP A 179 -8.81 -16.17 4.22
CA TRP A 179 -8.07 -17.43 4.42
C TRP A 179 -6.55 -17.22 4.37
N LEU A 180 -6.04 -16.41 3.43
CA LEU A 180 -4.60 -16.11 3.35
C LEU A 180 -4.10 -15.31 4.55
N LEU A 181 -4.86 -14.34 5.04
CA LEU A 181 -4.49 -13.59 6.25
C LEU A 181 -4.31 -14.52 7.45
N GLU A 182 -5.21 -15.48 7.63
CA GLU A 182 -5.12 -16.51 8.69
C GLU A 182 -3.89 -17.44 8.54
N GLN A 183 -3.28 -17.54 7.35
CA GLN A 183 -2.11 -18.40 7.14
C GLN A 183 -0.77 -17.68 7.34
N VAL A 184 -0.76 -16.34 7.35
CA VAL A 184 0.45 -15.50 7.28
C VAL A 184 0.84 -14.92 8.64
N ASP A 185 -0.01 -15.07 9.66
CA ASP A 185 0.20 -14.65 11.07
C ASP A 185 1.66 -14.59 11.55
#